data_AF-A0A2M8ADR5-F1
#
_entry.id   AF-A0A2M8ADR5-F1
#
_cell.length_a   1.000
_cell.length_b   1.000
_cell.length_c   1.000
_cell.angle_alpha   90.00
_cell.angle_beta   90.00
_cell.angle_gamma   90.00
#
_symmetry.space_group_name_H-M   'P 1'
#
loop_
_entity.id
_entity.type
_entity.pdbx_description
1 polymer ?
#
loop_
_entity_poly.entity_id
_entity_poly.type
_entity_poly.pdbx_seq_one_letter_code
_entity_poly.pdbx_strand_id
1 'polypeptide(L)' 'MPQISQEELANDAEIPINQIGRIERAEIKTSLSTIYKISKALKINPKHLFDFEE' A
#
# COMPACT_ATOMS: atom_id res chain seq x y z
N MET A 1 4.00 12.19 -0.04
CA MET A 1 3.25 11.11 -0.71
C MET A 1 1.88 11.64 -1.13
N PRO A 2 1.27 11.17 -2.22
CA PRO A 2 -0.10 11.56 -2.56
C PRO A 2 -1.04 11.23 -1.40
N GLN A 3 -1.96 12.14 -1.09
CA GLN A 3 -2.95 11.95 -0.03
C GLN A 3 -4.21 11.36 -0.66
N ILE A 4 -4.40 10.04 -0.49
CA ILE A 4 -5.57 9.29 -0.94
C ILE A 4 -6.18 8.54 0.25
N SER A 5 -7.47 8.26 0.19
CA SER A 5 -8.15 7.43 1.19
C SER A 5 -7.74 5.95 1.08
N GLN A 6 -7.97 5.19 2.14
CA GLN A 6 -7.79 3.72 2.10
C GLN A 6 -8.70 3.07 1.05
N GLU A 7 -9.90 3.63 0.84
CA GLU A 7 -10.85 3.14 -0.17
C GLU A 7 -10.33 3.38 -1.59
N GLU A 8 -9.81 4.57 -1.88
CA GLU A 8 -9.17 4.87 -3.17
C GLU A 8 -7.95 3.98 -3.40
N LEU A 9 -7.08 3.81 -2.40
CA LEU A 9 -5.92 2.93 -2.50
C LEU A 9 -6.32 1.47 -2.74
N ALA A 10 -7.36 0.99 -2.04
CA ALA A 10 -7.88 -0.36 -2.20
C ALA A 10 -8.41 -0.60 -3.62
N ASN A 11 -9.17 0.36 -4.14
CA ASN A 11 -9.72 0.32 -5.50
C ASN A 11 -8.61 0.32 -6.55
N ASP A 12 -7.67 1.28 -6.46
CA ASP A 12 -6.58 1.43 -7.43
C ASP A 12 -5.58 0.26 -7.39
N ALA A 13 -5.37 -0.35 -6.22
CA ALA A 13 -4.49 -1.50 -6.07
C ALA A 13 -5.19 -2.84 -6.32
N GLU A 14 -6.51 -2.85 -6.55
CA GLU A 14 -7.35 -4.05 -6.67
C GLU A 14 -7.16 -5.02 -5.49
N ILE A 15 -7.23 -4.48 -4.26
CA ILE A 15 -7.05 -5.22 -3.01
C ILE A 15 -8.23 -4.88 -2.08
N PRO A 16 -8.75 -5.84 -1.30
CA PRO A 16 -9.80 -5.55 -0.31
C PRO A 16 -9.41 -4.42 0.66
N ILE A 17 -10.30 -3.46 0.91
CA ILE A 17 -10.04 -2.34 1.83
C ILE A 17 -9.59 -2.79 3.22
N ASN A 18 -10.14 -3.90 3.73
CA ASN A 18 -9.74 -4.47 5.01
C ASN A 18 -8.29 -4.99 5.01
N GLN A 19 -7.73 -5.40 3.87
CA GLN A 19 -6.33 -5.78 3.75
C GLN A 19 -5.43 -4.54 3.85
N ILE A 20 -5.78 -3.42 3.20
CA ILE A 20 -5.04 -2.15 3.31
C ILE A 20 -4.94 -1.73 4.78
N GLY A 21 -6.07 -1.66 5.48
CA GLY A 21 -6.08 -1.28 6.90
C GLY A 21 -5.27 -2.24 7.79
N ARG A 22 -5.30 -3.55 7.53
CA ARG A 22 -4.50 -4.55 8.28
C ARG A 22 -3.01 -4.43 7.98
N ILE A 23 -2.62 -4.04 6.76
CA ILE A 23 -1.22 -3.80 6.38
C ILE A 23 -0.70 -2.55 7.11
N GLU A 24 -1.45 -1.44 7.09
CA GLU A 24 -1.04 -0.19 7.76
C GLU A 24 -0.86 -0.35 9.27
N ARG A 25 -1.72 -1.15 9.92
CA ARG A 25 -1.60 -1.48 11.36
C ARG A 25 -0.63 -2.63 11.65
N ALA A 26 0.07 -3.14 10.64
CA ALA A 26 0.99 -4.27 10.74
C ALA A 26 0.36 -5.55 11.35
N GLU A 27 -0.95 -5.74 11.20
CA GLU A 27 -1.69 -6.92 11.69
C GLU A 27 -1.48 -8.15 10.79
N ILE A 28 -1.04 -7.92 9.54
CA ILE A 28 -0.68 -8.99 8.59
C ILE A 28 0.66 -8.73 7.92
N LYS A 29 1.33 -9.83 7.60
CA LYS A 29 2.35 -9.85 6.55
C LYS A 29 1.65 -9.84 5.20
N THR A 30 2.29 -9.27 4.19
CA THR A 30 1.76 -9.24 2.82
C THR A 30 2.82 -9.68 1.82
N SER A 31 2.40 -10.03 0.60
CA SER A 31 3.31 -10.47 -0.46
C SER A 31 4.02 -9.29 -1.13
N LEU A 32 5.17 -9.55 -1.75
CA LEU A 32 5.84 -8.55 -2.59
C LEU A 32 4.96 -8.10 -3.77
N SER A 33 4.09 -8.98 -4.29
CA SER A 33 3.13 -8.62 -5.34
C SER A 33 2.10 -7.58 -4.86
N THR A 34 1.61 -7.70 -3.63
CA THR A 34 0.72 -6.70 -3.02
C THR A 34 1.45 -5.37 -2.82
N ILE A 35 2.68 -5.40 -2.33
CA ILE A 35 3.52 -4.19 -2.17
C ILE A 35 3.73 -3.51 -3.52
N TYR A 36 3.98 -4.28 -4.59
CA TYR A 36 4.10 -3.75 -5.93
C TYR A 36 2.80 -3.10 -6.43
N LYS A 37 1.64 -3.74 -6.23
CA LYS A 37 0.33 -3.16 -6.54
C LYS A 37 0.08 -1.84 -5.81
N ILE A 38 0.34 -1.79 -4.50
CA ILE A 38 0.23 -0.58 -3.68
C ILE A 38 1.15 0.53 -4.21
N SER A 39 2.41 0.21 -4.56
CA SER A 39 3.33 1.20 -5.12
C SER A 39 2.85 1.79 -6.44
N LYS A 40 2.18 0.98 -7.29
CA LYS A 40 1.61 1.43 -8.56
C LYS A 40 0.41 2.32 -8.36
N ALA A 41 -0.50 1.96 -7.44
CA ALA A 41 -1.63 2.79 -7.06
C ALA A 41 -1.18 4.15 -6.51
N LEU A 42 -0.15 4.16 -5.66
CA LEU A 42 0.46 5.37 -5.11
C LEU A 42 1.35 6.13 -6.11
N LYS A 43 1.58 5.59 -7.31
CA LYS A 43 2.44 6.18 -8.36
C LYS A 43 3.86 6.49 -7.86
N ILE A 44 4.42 5.62 -7.03
CA ILE A 44 5.78 5.72 -6.50
C ILE A 44 6.62 4.51 -6.89
N ASN A 45 7.95 4.64 -6.79
CA ASN A 45 8.83 3.47 -6.85
C ASN A 45 8.64 2.62 -5.58
N PRO A 46 8.54 1.27 -5.69
CA PRO A 46 8.38 0.38 -4.54
C PRO A 46 9.39 0.60 -3.40
N LYS A 47 10.62 1.05 -3.71
CA LYS A 47 11.64 1.34 -2.70
C LYS A 47 11.17 2.37 -1.67
N HIS A 48 10.31 3.32 -2.05
CA HIS A 48 9.80 4.35 -1.16
C HIS A 48 8.82 3.81 -0.11
N LEU A 49 8.30 2.58 -0.26
CA LEU A 49 7.51 1.91 0.78
C LEU A 49 8.39 1.31 1.89
N PHE A 50 9.71 1.29 1.70
CA PHE A 50 10.70 0.78 2.64
C PHE A 50 11.76 1.83 2.98
N ASP A 51 11.47 3.08 2.68
CA ASP A 51 12.31 4.23 3.04
C ASP A 51 11.95 4.62 4.47
N PHE A 52 12.52 3.89 5.42
CA PHE A 52 12.21 4.00 6.85
C PHE A 52 13.07 5.04 7.58
N GLU A 53 14.01 5.65 6.87
CA GLU A 53 14.84 6.74 7.39
C GLU A 53 14.14 8.08 7.10
N GLU A 54 14.28 9.03 8.02
CA GLU A 54 13.59 10.33 8.00
C GLU A 54 14.28 11.35 7.09
#